data_AF-A0A7C3TWG5-F1
#
_entry.id   AF-A0A7C3TWG5-F1
#
_cell.length_a   1.000
_cell.length_b   1.000
_cell.length_c   1.000
_cell.angle_alpha   90.00
_cell.angle_beta   90.00
_cell.angle_gamma   90.00
#
_symmetry.space_group_name_H-M   'P 1'
#
loop_
_entity.id
_entity.type
_entity.pdbx_description
1 polymer ?
#
loop_
_entity_poly.entity_id
_entity_poly.type
_entity_poly.pdbx_seq_one_letter_code
_entity_poly.pdbx_strand_id
1 'polypeptide(L)'
;EPKRVVVVSARQYGQRPAQKFAEVTGATPMVGRFIPGTFTNPRYSGYMEADALVVTDPLADEQPLREAAMRGIPVVGLCDTDNETADVDLVIPTNNKGRKALALVYWLLARQVLRERGTLAKDAPFEVKVEEFEMKEASGV
;
A
#
# COMPACT_ATOMS: atom_id res chain seq x y z
N GLU A 1 -13.98 -3.03 6.93
CA GLU A 1 -13.21 -4.18 7.49
C GLU A 1 -11.77 -4.14 6.98
N PRO A 2 -10.75 -4.69 7.66
CA PRO A 2 -9.35 -4.59 7.21
C PRO A 2 -9.14 -5.12 5.80
N LYS A 3 -9.82 -6.23 5.46
CA LYS A 3 -9.76 -6.89 4.15
C LYS A 3 -10.28 -6.04 2.99
N ARG A 4 -10.98 -4.94 3.27
CA ARG A 4 -11.46 -4.00 2.25
C ARG A 4 -10.52 -2.80 2.05
N VAL A 5 -9.44 -2.70 2.82
CA VAL A 5 -8.35 -1.78 2.54
C VAL A 5 -7.41 -2.47 1.57
N VAL A 6 -7.16 -1.83 0.43
CA VAL A 6 -6.29 -2.37 -0.62
C VAL A 6 -5.00 -1.58 -0.65
N VAL A 7 -3.87 -2.29 -0.71
CA VAL A 7 -2.55 -1.66 -0.87
C VAL A 7 -1.99 -2.04 -2.23
N VAL A 8 -1.69 -1.03 -3.05
CA VAL A 8 -1.12 -1.21 -4.38
C VAL A 8 0.34 -0.77 -4.43
N SER A 9 1.12 -1.55 -5.18
CA SER A 9 2.49 -1.21 -5.52
C SER A 9 2.90 -1.92 -6.80
N ALA A 10 2.89 -1.20 -7.93
CA ALA A 10 3.51 -1.67 -9.16
C ALA A 10 5.05 -1.70 -9.04
N ARG A 11 5.61 -0.78 -8.25
CA ARG A 11 7.05 -0.61 -8.09
C ARG A 11 7.70 -1.77 -7.35
N GLN A 12 8.77 -2.35 -7.91
CA GLN A 12 9.45 -3.53 -7.36
C GLN A 12 9.85 -3.39 -5.89
N TYR A 13 10.45 -2.25 -5.51
CA TYR A 13 10.88 -2.01 -4.14
C TYR A 13 9.73 -1.85 -3.14
N GLY A 14 8.53 -1.50 -3.61
CA GLY A 14 7.33 -1.36 -2.78
C GLY A 14 6.51 -2.65 -2.64
N GLN A 15 6.74 -3.65 -3.50
CA GLN A 15 5.96 -4.90 -3.49
C GLN A 15 6.10 -5.65 -2.16
N ARG A 16 7.33 -5.84 -1.67
CA ARG A 16 7.59 -6.54 -0.40
C ARG A 16 7.04 -5.77 0.81
N PRO A 17 7.31 -4.46 0.97
CA PRO A 17 6.71 -3.65 2.04
C PRO A 17 5.18 -3.69 2.03
N ALA A 18 4.55 -3.50 0.87
CA ALA A 18 3.09 -3.51 0.73
C ALA A 18 2.49 -4.87 1.09
N GLN A 19 3.13 -5.97 0.67
CA GLN A 19 2.68 -7.32 0.99
C GLN A 19 2.78 -7.60 2.50
N LYS A 20 3.90 -7.21 3.14
CA LYS A 20 4.09 -7.42 4.58
C LYS A 20 3.16 -6.53 5.41
N PHE A 21 2.92 -5.30 4.96
CA PHE A 21 1.91 -4.42 5.55
C PHE A 21 0.53 -5.07 5.54
N ALA A 22 0.14 -5.64 4.41
CA ALA A 22 -1.14 -6.32 4.25
C ALA A 22 -1.26 -7.56 5.14
N GLU A 23 -0.20 -8.37 5.25
CA GLU A 23 -0.12 -9.51 6.16
C GLU A 23 -0.32 -9.11 7.63
N VAL A 24 0.34 -8.04 8.06
CA VAL A 24 0.29 -7.57 9.46
C VAL A 24 -1.06 -6.92 9.80
N THR A 25 -1.58 -6.09 8.89
CA THR A 25 -2.82 -5.33 9.14
C THR A 25 -4.08 -6.12 8.76
N GLY A 26 -3.95 -7.17 7.97
CA GLY A 26 -5.08 -7.89 7.37
C GLY A 26 -5.71 -7.17 6.17
N ALA A 27 -5.00 -6.19 5.58
CA ALA A 27 -5.37 -5.56 4.32
C ALA A 27 -5.15 -6.51 3.13
N THR A 28 -5.65 -6.14 1.95
CA THR A 28 -5.44 -6.91 0.73
C THR A 28 -4.27 -6.32 -0.08
N PRO A 29 -3.20 -7.09 -0.34
CA PRO A 29 -2.11 -6.64 -1.19
C PRO A 29 -2.44 -6.86 -2.66
N MET A 30 -2.25 -5.83 -3.48
CA MET A 30 -2.27 -5.88 -4.93
C MET A 30 -0.90 -5.42 -5.45
N VAL A 31 0.05 -6.36 -5.45
CA VAL A 31 1.45 -6.09 -5.79
C VAL A 31 1.75 -6.48 -7.23
N GLY A 32 2.60 -5.70 -7.88
CA GLY A 32 2.98 -5.92 -9.28
C GLY A 32 1.97 -5.32 -10.25
N ARG A 33 1.72 -6.00 -11.37
CA ARG A 33 0.85 -5.47 -12.43
C ARG A 33 -0.61 -5.43 -11.94
N PHE A 34 -1.15 -4.23 -11.77
CA PHE A 34 -2.57 -4.04 -11.54
C PHE A 34 -3.37 -4.42 -12.80
N ILE A 35 -4.45 -5.19 -12.62
CA ILE A 35 -5.30 -5.63 -13.73
C ILE A 35 -6.42 -4.60 -13.90
N PRO A 36 -6.51 -3.92 -15.06
CA PRO A 36 -7.59 -2.99 -15.32
C PRO A 36 -8.96 -3.66 -15.21
N GLY A 37 -9.91 -3.00 -14.57
CA GLY A 37 -11.24 -3.54 -14.28
C GLY A 37 -11.40 -4.11 -12.88
N THR A 38 -10.36 -4.09 -12.04
CA THR A 38 -10.41 -4.67 -10.69
C THR A 38 -11.42 -3.96 -9.79
N PHE A 39 -11.57 -2.64 -9.88
CA PHE A 39 -12.58 -1.90 -9.09
C PHE A 39 -13.85 -1.58 -9.88
N THR A 40 -13.79 -1.66 -11.22
CA THR A 40 -14.84 -1.16 -12.11
C THR A 40 -15.65 -2.25 -12.83
N ASN A 41 -15.13 -3.48 -12.99
CA ASN A 41 -15.79 -4.54 -13.74
C ASN A 41 -16.27 -5.70 -12.86
N PRO A 42 -17.56 -5.79 -12.49
CA PRO A 42 -18.11 -6.86 -11.66
C PRO A 42 -18.06 -8.26 -12.29
N ARG A 43 -17.87 -8.36 -13.61
CA ARG A 43 -17.76 -9.66 -14.31
C ARG A 43 -16.35 -10.26 -14.22
N TYR A 44 -15.38 -9.47 -13.79
CA TYR A 44 -14.02 -9.95 -13.61
C TYR A 44 -13.93 -10.80 -12.33
N SER A 45 -13.29 -11.96 -12.41
CA SER A 45 -13.16 -12.88 -11.26
C SER A 45 -12.35 -12.28 -10.10
N GLY A 46 -11.48 -11.31 -10.37
CA GLY A 46 -10.72 -10.58 -9.37
C GLY A 46 -11.36 -9.25 -8.97
N TYR A 47 -12.64 -9.03 -9.30
CA TYR A 47 -13.35 -7.82 -8.90
C TYR A 47 -13.38 -7.66 -7.39
N MET A 48 -13.09 -6.45 -6.92
CA MET A 48 -13.08 -6.12 -5.50
C MET A 48 -13.69 -4.74 -5.28
N GLU A 49 -14.52 -4.60 -4.25
CA GLU A 49 -14.93 -3.30 -3.73
C GLU A 49 -14.03 -2.96 -2.53
N ALA A 50 -13.23 -1.91 -2.69
CA ALA A 50 -12.36 -1.41 -1.64
C ALA A 50 -13.03 -0.25 -0.89
N ASP A 51 -12.88 -0.23 0.43
CA ASP A 51 -13.32 0.88 1.29
C ASP A 51 -12.26 2.01 1.30
N ALA A 52 -10.98 1.67 1.07
CA ALA A 52 -9.87 2.61 0.96
C ALA A 52 -8.72 2.00 0.14
N LEU A 53 -7.98 2.85 -0.57
CA LEU A 53 -6.82 2.49 -1.36
C LEU A 53 -5.55 3.15 -0.78
N VAL A 54 -4.49 2.37 -0.59
CA VAL A 54 -3.15 2.88 -0.24
C VAL A 54 -2.24 2.68 -1.44
N VAL A 55 -1.69 3.76 -1.97
CA VAL A 55 -0.86 3.79 -3.17
C VAL A 55 0.59 4.08 -2.80
N THR A 56 1.53 3.31 -3.38
CA THR A 56 2.96 3.49 -3.11
C THR A 56 3.60 4.56 -3.98
N ASP A 57 3.18 4.66 -5.23
CA ASP A 57 3.72 5.63 -6.17
C ASP A 57 2.63 6.03 -7.19
N PRO A 58 2.05 7.23 -7.08
CA PRO A 58 0.98 7.67 -7.98
C PRO A 58 1.32 7.56 -9.46
N LEU A 59 2.59 7.73 -9.82
CA LEU A 59 3.02 7.64 -11.22
C LEU A 59 3.00 6.21 -11.75
N ALA A 60 3.41 5.24 -10.92
CA ALA A 60 3.43 3.83 -11.33
C ALA A 60 2.05 3.17 -11.19
N ASP A 61 1.21 3.70 -10.30
CA ASP A 61 -0.09 3.16 -9.91
C ASP A 61 -1.25 4.05 -10.44
N GLU A 62 -1.10 4.66 -11.62
CA GLU A 62 -2.13 5.53 -12.23
C GLU A 62 -3.45 4.77 -12.49
N GLN A 63 -3.37 3.50 -12.92
CA GLN A 63 -4.55 2.69 -13.21
C GLN A 63 -5.46 2.47 -11.98
N PRO A 64 -4.96 1.98 -10.82
CA PRO A 64 -5.78 1.86 -9.63
C PRO A 64 -6.27 3.22 -9.11
N LEU A 65 -5.49 4.30 -9.23
CA LEU A 65 -5.92 5.66 -8.88
C LEU A 65 -7.16 6.08 -9.67
N ARG A 66 -7.08 5.96 -11.00
CA ARG A 66 -8.20 6.32 -11.89
C ARG A 66 -9.45 5.49 -11.62
N GLU A 67 -9.30 4.19 -11.40
CA GLU A 67 -10.43 3.33 -11.07
C GLU A 67 -11.02 3.63 -9.69
N ALA A 68 -10.18 3.98 -8.70
CA ALA A 68 -10.63 4.44 -7.40
C ALA A 68 -11.45 5.72 -7.50
N ALA A 69 -10.97 6.71 -8.28
CA ALA A 69 -11.70 7.94 -8.55
C ALA A 69 -13.07 7.69 -9.19
N MET A 70 -13.15 6.78 -10.18
CA MET A 70 -14.43 6.42 -10.82
C MET A 70 -15.44 5.76 -9.88
N ARG A 71 -14.97 5.09 -8.83
CA ARG A 71 -15.82 4.39 -7.84
C ARG A 71 -16.03 5.20 -6.55
N GLY A 72 -15.35 6.34 -6.40
CA GLY A 72 -15.39 7.16 -5.18
C GLY A 72 -14.70 6.51 -3.99
N ILE A 73 -13.64 5.73 -4.24
CA ILE A 73 -12.86 5.06 -3.20
C ILE A 73 -11.82 6.07 -2.67
N PRO A 74 -11.74 6.32 -1.36
CA PRO A 74 -10.76 7.25 -0.81
C PRO A 74 -9.33 6.71 -0.95
N VAL A 75 -8.41 7.60 -1.33
CA VAL A 75 -7.02 7.27 -1.68
C VAL A 75 -6.03 7.92 -0.72
N VAL A 76 -5.13 7.10 -0.17
CA VAL A 76 -3.94 7.54 0.57
C VAL A 76 -2.69 7.25 -0.27
N GLY A 77 -1.93 8.27 -0.65
CA GLY A 77 -0.76 8.13 -1.54
C GLY A 77 0.57 8.44 -0.85
N LEU A 78 1.54 7.54 -0.99
CA LEU A 78 2.94 7.81 -0.65
C LEU A 78 3.59 8.60 -1.79
N CYS A 79 3.83 9.89 -1.59
CA CYS A 79 4.28 10.80 -2.65
C CYS A 79 5.65 11.39 -2.36
N ASP A 80 6.54 11.31 -3.35
CA ASP A 80 7.76 12.11 -3.44
C ASP A 80 7.45 13.47 -4.10
N THR A 81 8.43 14.36 -4.09
CA THR A 81 8.36 15.74 -4.59
C THR A 81 8.02 15.86 -6.08
N ASP A 82 8.25 14.82 -6.88
CA ASP A 82 7.98 14.77 -8.32
C ASP A 82 6.69 14.04 -8.70
N ASN A 83 5.90 13.58 -7.71
CA ASN A 83 4.65 12.90 -8.00
C ASN A 83 3.50 13.86 -8.29
N GLU A 84 2.71 13.54 -9.31
CA GLU A 84 1.38 14.10 -9.48
C GLU A 84 0.44 13.54 -8.42
N THR A 85 -0.31 14.42 -7.75
CA THR A 85 -1.22 14.07 -6.64
C THR A 85 -2.69 14.17 -7.06
N ALA A 86 -2.95 14.11 -8.37
CA ALA A 86 -4.31 14.03 -8.90
C ALA A 86 -4.99 12.75 -8.37
N ASP A 87 -6.25 12.88 -7.97
CA ASP A 87 -7.08 11.79 -7.43
C ASP A 87 -6.52 11.13 -6.15
N VAL A 88 -5.63 11.82 -5.41
CA VAL A 88 -5.15 11.41 -4.08
C VAL A 88 -5.79 12.31 -3.03
N ASP A 89 -6.56 11.73 -2.11
CA ASP A 89 -7.22 12.49 -1.04
C ASP A 89 -6.27 12.85 0.11
N LEU A 90 -5.40 11.90 0.48
CA LEU A 90 -4.43 12.09 1.57
C LEU A 90 -3.02 11.77 1.10
N VAL A 91 -2.18 12.80 1.03
CA VAL A 91 -0.77 12.66 0.67
C VAL A 91 0.06 12.43 1.93
N ILE A 92 0.84 11.35 1.92
CA ILE A 92 1.91 11.10 2.88
C ILE A 92 3.23 11.42 2.17
N PRO A 93 3.86 12.58 2.48
CA PRO A 93 5.11 12.96 1.85
C PRO A 93 6.23 12.03 2.32
N THR A 94 6.87 11.34 1.38
CA THR A 94 7.94 10.39 1.68
C THR A 94 8.84 10.13 0.48
N ASN A 95 10.02 9.55 0.73
CA ASN A 95 10.87 9.03 -0.34
C ASN A 95 10.34 7.66 -0.79
N ASN A 96 9.55 7.65 -1.87
CA ASN A 96 9.01 6.43 -2.47
C ASN A 96 9.97 5.72 -3.44
N LYS A 97 11.22 6.19 -3.57
CA LYS A 97 12.25 5.61 -4.45
C LYS A 97 13.20 4.69 -3.70
N GLY A 98 13.49 5.03 -2.44
CA GLY A 98 14.43 4.30 -1.60
C GLY A 98 13.84 3.00 -1.04
N ARG A 99 14.53 1.88 -1.23
CA ARG A 99 14.13 0.57 -0.68
C ARG A 99 13.92 0.60 0.85
N LYS A 100 14.89 1.16 1.57
CA LYS A 100 14.84 1.29 3.04
C LYS A 100 13.78 2.28 3.50
N ALA A 101 13.59 3.36 2.75
CA ALA A 101 12.59 4.38 3.07
C ALA A 101 11.17 3.80 2.97
N LEU A 102 10.85 3.11 1.88
CA LEU A 102 9.55 2.44 1.72
C LEU A 102 9.30 1.40 2.81
N ALA A 103 10.30 0.56 3.12
CA ALA A 103 10.18 -0.43 4.19
C ALA A 103 9.88 0.22 5.55
N LEU A 104 10.59 1.30 5.91
CA LEU A 104 10.38 2.02 7.15
C LEU A 104 8.99 2.67 7.22
N VAL A 105 8.54 3.29 6.13
CA VAL A 105 7.23 3.97 6.08
C VAL A 105 6.10 2.96 6.26
N TYR A 106 6.13 1.85 5.52
CA TYR A 106 5.13 0.79 5.66
C TYR A 106 5.17 0.15 7.05
N TRP A 107 6.35 0.00 7.66
CA TRP A 107 6.49 -0.48 9.03
C TRP A 107 5.86 0.47 10.04
N LEU A 108 6.12 1.78 9.92
CA LEU A 108 5.52 2.80 10.79
C LEU A 108 4.00 2.85 10.63
N LEU A 109 3.50 2.78 9.40
CA LEU A 109 2.07 2.75 9.10
C LEU A 109 1.41 1.50 9.67
N ALA A 110 1.98 0.31 9.46
CA ALA A 110 1.45 -0.94 10.01
C ALA A 110 1.34 -0.87 11.54
N ARG A 111 2.42 -0.41 12.18
CA ARG A 111 2.46 -0.23 13.64
C ARG A 111 1.38 0.74 14.12
N GLN A 112 1.21 1.89 13.46
CA GLN A 112 0.20 2.87 13.87
C GLN A 112 -1.22 2.35 13.64
N VAL A 113 -1.49 1.68 12.52
CA VAL A 113 -2.80 1.06 12.24
C VAL A 113 -3.18 0.03 13.31
N LEU A 114 -2.24 -0.81 13.74
CA LEU A 114 -2.51 -1.80 14.81
C LEU A 114 -2.79 -1.15 16.16
N ARG A 115 -2.15 0.00 16.44
CA ARG A 115 -2.37 0.78 17.66
C ARG A 115 -3.75 1.43 17.68
N GLU A 116 -4.13 2.09 16.58
CA GLU A 116 -5.46 2.71 16.48
C GLU A 116 -6.59 1.68 16.50
N ARG A 117 -6.32 0.45 16.02
CA ARG A 117 -7.26 -0.67 16.08
C ARG A 117 -7.31 -1.37 17.45
N GLY A 118 -6.47 -0.98 18.40
CA GLY A 118 -6.40 -1.60 19.73
C GLY A 118 -5.82 -3.02 19.75
N THR A 119 -5.29 -3.51 18.62
CA THR A 119 -4.62 -4.82 18.54
C THR A 119 -3.22 -4.77 19.17
N LEU A 120 -2.58 -3.60 19.14
CA LEU A 120 -1.31 -3.33 19.80
C LEU A 120 -1.49 -2.19 20.81
N ALA A 121 -1.04 -2.36 22.05
CA ALA A 121 -1.06 -1.26 23.02
C ALA A 121 -0.11 -0.13 22.59
N LYS A 122 -0.42 1.12 22.99
CA LYS A 122 0.34 2.32 22.57
C LYS A 122 1.83 2.26 22.95
N ASP A 123 2.14 1.63 24.08
CA ASP A 123 3.49 1.50 24.61
C ASP A 123 4.11 0.13 24.34
N ALA A 124 3.35 -0.80 23.76
CA ALA A 124 3.89 -2.12 23.45
C ALA A 124 4.92 -2.03 22.30
N PRO A 125 6.01 -2.80 22.40
CA PRO A 125 6.96 -2.95 21.30
C PRO A 125 6.26 -3.63 20.12
N PHE A 126 6.57 -3.16 18.91
CA PHE A 126 6.11 -3.83 17.70
C PHE A 126 7.10 -4.95 17.37
N GLU A 127 6.65 -6.20 17.48
CA GLU A 127 7.51 -7.38 17.38
C GLU A 127 8.10 -7.58 15.98
N VAL A 128 7.36 -7.17 14.94
CA VAL A 128 7.81 -7.28 13.55
C VAL A 128 8.94 -6.29 13.31
N LYS A 129 10.06 -6.76 12.77
CA LYS A 129 11.20 -5.89 12.52
C LYS A 129 11.11 -5.22 11.14
N VAL A 130 11.80 -4.08 10.97
CA VAL A 130 11.79 -3.33 9.70
C VAL A 130 12.39 -4.16 8.56
N GLU A 131 13.37 -5.01 8.85
CA GLU A 131 14.06 -5.86 7.88
C GLU A 131 13.12 -6.89 7.23
N GLU A 132 11.99 -7.22 7.85
CA GLU A 132 10.98 -8.10 7.26
C GLU A 132 10.19 -7.44 6.11
N PHE A 133 10.11 -6.10 6.15
CA PHE A 133 9.50 -5.27 5.11
C PHE A 133 10.49 -4.97 3.97
N GLU A 134 11.80 -5.06 4.23
CA GLU A 134 12.80 -4.82 3.18
C GLU A 134 12.75 -5.91 2.10
N MET A 135 12.84 -5.48 0.84
CA MET A 135 13.03 -6.40 -0.27
C MET A 135 14.46 -6.95 -0.21
N LYS A 136 14.60 -8.24 0.10
CA LYS A 136 15.89 -8.94 -0.02
C LYS A 136 16.30 -8.95 -1.49
N GLU A 137 17.56 -8.61 -1.76
CA GLU A 137 18.11 -8.85 -3.09
C GLU A 137 18.00 -10.34 -3.38
N ALA A 138 17.54 -10.69 -4.59
CA ALA A 138 17.81 -12.02 -5.10
C ALA A 138 19.34 -12.12 -5.11
N SER A 139 19.90 -12.82 -4.13
CA SER A 139 21.28 -13.22 -4.11
C SER A 139 21.52 -13.95 -5.42
N GLY A 140 22.15 -13.26 -6.37
CA GLY A 140 22.60 -13.86 -7.61
C GLY A 140 23.49 -15.05 -7.26
N VAL A 141 23.05 -16.23 -7.70
CA VAL A 141 23.95 -17.33 -8.03
C VAL A 141 24.56 -17.02 -9.39
#